data_AF-A0A0X4ET20-F1
#
_entry.id   AF-A0A0X4ET20-F1
#
_cell.length_a   1.000
_cell.length_b   1.000
_cell.length_c   1.000
_cell.angle_alpha   90.00
_cell.angle_beta   90.00
_cell.angle_gamma   90.00
#
_symmetry.space_group_name_H-M   'P 1'
#
loop_
_entity.id
_entity.type
_entity.pdbx_description
1 polymer ?
#
loop_
_entity_poly.entity_id
_entity_poly.type
_entity_poly.pdbx_seq_one_letter_code
_entity_poly.pdbx_strand_id
1 'polypeptide(L)' 'MTVAGLIARLKQYPPDALCMGTFWLEDDFLSLNGSLSEEEIAEAMRICDHSHDAGIGFNWDTLQFAIDHVKGR' A
#
# COMPACT_ATOMS: atom_id res chain seq x y z
N MET A 1 3.76 2.49 -5.66
CA MET A 1 4.66 1.50 -5.03
C MET A 1 4.73 0.28 -5.94
N THR A 2 5.87 -0.39 -6.11
CA THR A 2 5.96 -1.62 -6.95
C THR A 2 6.70 -2.73 -6.20
N VAL A 3 6.47 -3.98 -6.58
CA VAL A 3 7.18 -5.14 -6.04
C VAL A 3 8.70 -5.00 -6.26
N ALA A 4 9.13 -4.59 -7.45
CA ALA A 4 10.55 -4.36 -7.74
C ALA A 4 11.15 -3.26 -6.85
N GLY A 5 10.42 -2.19 -6.58
CA GLY A 5 10.83 -1.13 -5.67
C GLY A 5 10.96 -1.61 -4.22
N LEU A 6 10.01 -2.43 -3.75
CA LEU A 6 10.06 -3.03 -2.41
C LEU A 6 11.25 -3.99 -2.27
N ILE A 7 11.50 -4.85 -3.28
CA ILE A 7 12.68 -5.72 -3.32
C ILE A 7 13.96 -4.88 -3.26
N ALA A 8 14.05 -3.80 -4.04
CA ALA A 8 15.22 -2.92 -4.04
C ALA A 8 15.45 -2.27 -2.66
N ARG A 9 14.39 -1.90 -1.94
CA ARG A 9 14.46 -1.38 -0.58
C ARG A 9 14.93 -2.45 0.42
N LEU A 10 14.37 -3.66 0.36
CA LEU A 10 14.75 -4.76 1.25
C LEU A 10 16.20 -5.23 1.03
N LYS A 11 16.69 -5.19 -0.22
CA LYS A 11 18.09 -5.51 -0.57
C LYS A 11 19.13 -4.58 0.04
N GLN A 12 18.73 -3.46 0.65
CA GLN A 12 19.64 -2.57 1.39
C GLN A 12 20.05 -3.14 2.75
N TYR A 13 19.36 -4.18 3.24
CA TYR A 13 19.63 -4.85 4.51
C TYR A 13 20.34 -6.19 4.31
N PRO A 14 21.10 -6.69 5.30
CA PRO A 14 21.64 -8.05 5.29
C PRO A 14 20.52 -9.10 5.11
N PRO A 15 20.73 -10.19 4.35
CA PRO A 15 19.70 -11.19 4.11
C PRO A 15 19.18 -11.91 5.36
N ASP A 16 19.95 -11.90 6.44
CA ASP A 16 19.64 -12.51 7.73
C ASP A 16 19.09 -11.50 8.76
N ALA A 17 18.90 -10.24 8.36
CA ALA A 17 18.26 -9.25 9.22
C ALA A 17 16.81 -9.65 9.51
N LEU A 18 16.42 -9.59 10.80
CA LEU A 18 15.04 -9.80 11.20
C LEU A 18 14.15 -8.73 10.56
N CYS A 19 13.09 -9.15 9.88
CA CYS A 19 12.14 -8.26 9.23
C CYS A 19 10.69 -8.71 9.44
N MET A 20 9.78 -7.74 9.56
CA MET A 20 8.34 -7.97 9.61
C MET A 20 7.63 -6.80 8.93
N GLY A 21 6.58 -7.09 8.17
CA GLY A 21 5.76 -6.07 7.52
C GLY A 21 4.56 -6.70 6.83
N THR A 22 3.55 -5.89 6.56
CA THR A 22 2.39 -6.25 5.74
C THR A 22 2.62 -5.69 4.33
N PHE A 23 2.44 -6.51 3.31
CA PHE A 23 2.49 -6.08 1.92
C PHE A 23 1.09 -6.13 1.32
N TRP A 24 0.80 -5.19 0.43
CA TRP A 24 -0.47 -5.06 -0.28
C TRP A 24 -0.19 -4.93 -1.76
N LEU A 25 -1.02 -5.58 -2.57
CA LEU A 25 -0.93 -5.62 -4.02
C LEU A 25 -2.15 -4.94 -4.63
N GLU A 26 -2.09 -4.72 -5.95
CA GLU A 26 -3.20 -4.17 -6.73
C GLU A 26 -4.52 -4.91 -6.47
N ASP A 27 -4.48 -6.25 -6.43
CA ASP A 27 -5.63 -7.11 -6.18
C ASP A 27 -6.35 -6.79 -4.86
N ASP A 28 -5.62 -6.34 -3.83
CA ASP A 28 -6.22 -5.97 -2.56
C ASP A 28 -7.07 -4.69 -2.69
N PHE A 29 -6.63 -3.71 -3.48
CA PHE A 29 -7.41 -2.50 -3.77
C PHE A 29 -8.62 -2.83 -4.64
N LEU A 30 -8.45 -3.70 -5.65
CA LEU A 30 -9.55 -4.15 -6.51
C LEU A 30 -10.59 -4.99 -5.74
N SER A 31 -10.18 -5.68 -4.67
CA SER A 31 -11.11 -6.40 -3.79
C SER A 31 -12.07 -5.46 -3.05
N LEU A 32 -11.62 -4.25 -2.72
CA LEU A 32 -12.46 -3.20 -2.11
C LEU A 32 -13.26 -2.44 -3.17
N ASN A 33 -12.64 -2.15 -4.30
CA ASN A 33 -13.29 -1.42 -5.40
C ASN A 33 -12.74 -1.86 -6.76
N GLY A 34 -13.45 -2.79 -7.41
CA GLY A 34 -13.08 -3.31 -8.74
C GLY A 34 -13.22 -2.33 -9.90
N SER A 35 -13.62 -1.08 -9.66
CA SER A 35 -13.72 -0.03 -10.69
C SER A 35 -12.50 0.90 -10.74
N LEU A 36 -11.48 0.66 -9.91
CA LEU A 36 -10.30 1.50 -9.85
C LEU A 36 -9.44 1.34 -11.11
N SER A 37 -8.93 2.45 -11.63
CA SER A 37 -7.88 2.44 -12.64
C SER A 37 -6.51 2.21 -12.02
N GLU A 38 -5.53 1.79 -12.83
CA GLU A 38 -4.13 1.65 -12.39
C GLU A 38 -3.58 2.95 -11.79
N GLU A 39 -3.91 4.12 -12.37
CA GLU A 39 -3.49 5.43 -11.86
C GLU A 39 -4.10 5.74 -10.49
N GLU A 40 -5.37 5.40 -10.28
CA GLU A 40 -6.06 5.60 -9.01
C GLU A 40 -5.50 4.68 -7.92
N ILE A 41 -5.20 3.42 -8.26
CA ILE A 41 -4.54 2.48 -7.35
C ILE A 41 -3.15 2.99 -7.00
N ALA A 42 -2.38 3.46 -7.98
CA ALA A 42 -1.04 3.99 -7.75
C ALA A 42 -1.07 5.23 -6.84
N GLU A 43 -2.06 6.11 -6.97
CA GLU A 43 -2.27 7.24 -6.06
C GLU A 43 -2.72 6.77 -4.67
N ALA A 44 -3.68 5.86 -4.58
CA ALA A 44 -4.11 5.31 -3.29
C ALA A 44 -2.94 4.66 -2.54
N MET A 45 -2.09 3.90 -3.23
CA MET A 45 -0.85 3.35 -2.66
C MET A 45 0.12 4.43 -2.17
N ARG A 46 0.25 5.56 -2.88
CA ARG A 46 1.08 6.69 -2.43
C ARG A 46 0.51 7.34 -1.18
N ILE A 47 -0.81 7.52 -1.10
CA ILE A 47 -1.49 8.03 0.08
C ILE A 47 -1.28 7.10 1.27
N CYS A 48 -1.50 5.79 1.10
CA CYS A 48 -1.27 4.83 2.18
C CYS A 48 0.18 4.87 2.70
N ASP A 49 1.19 4.93 1.81
CA ASP A 49 2.60 5.03 2.20
C ASP A 49 2.92 6.31 2.98
N HIS A 50 2.31 7.45 2.60
CA HIS A 50 2.52 8.73 3.26
C HIS A 50 1.72 8.91 4.55
N SER A 51 0.55 8.30 4.64
CA SER A 51 -0.39 8.43 5.75
C SER A 51 -0.28 7.29 6.77
N HIS A 52 0.80 6.50 6.71
CA HIS A 52 1.01 5.37 7.61
C HIS A 52 1.15 5.83 9.07
N ASP A 53 0.10 5.60 9.87
CA ASP A 53 0.10 5.76 11.32
C ASP A 53 0.33 4.41 12.00
N ALA A 54 1.45 4.27 12.71
CA ALA A 54 1.81 3.07 13.44
C ALA A 54 0.83 2.71 14.57
N GLY A 55 0.00 3.66 15.02
CA GLY A 55 -1.05 3.45 16.03
C GLY A 55 -2.37 2.89 15.48
N ILE A 56 -2.62 2.99 14.17
CA ILE A 56 -3.87 2.55 13.53
C ILE A 56 -3.68 1.20 12.81
N GLY A 57 -2.43 0.88 12.43
CA GLY A 57 -2.08 -0.35 11.74
C GLY A 57 -2.45 -0.29 10.26
N PHE A 58 -1.64 -0.95 9.42
CA PHE A 58 -1.84 -0.95 7.97
C PHE A 58 -2.79 -2.10 7.58
N ASN A 59 -4.06 -1.77 7.41
CA ASN A 59 -5.18 -2.72 7.28
C ASN A 59 -6.17 -2.30 6.17
N TRP A 60 -7.25 -3.07 6.01
CA TRP A 60 -8.31 -2.81 5.03
C TRP A 60 -8.92 -1.40 5.14
N ASP A 61 -9.10 -0.89 6.37
CA ASP A 61 -9.66 0.45 6.58
C ASP A 61 -8.70 1.54 6.06
N THR A 62 -7.39 1.31 6.18
CA THR A 62 -6.36 2.22 5.63
C THR A 62 -6.41 2.27 4.10
N LEU A 63 -6.62 1.11 3.46
CA LEU A 63 -6.77 1.02 2.00
C LEU A 63 -8.07 1.72 1.56
N GLN A 64 -9.18 1.47 2.25
CA GLN A 64 -10.47 2.09 1.95
C GLN A 64 -10.41 3.62 2.11
N PHE A 65 -9.78 4.13 3.17
CA PHE A 65 -9.57 5.57 3.37
C PHE A 65 -8.83 6.21 2.19
N ALA A 66 -7.75 5.58 1.71
CA ALA A 66 -7.00 6.10 0.58
C ALA A 66 -7.82 6.05 -0.73
N ILE A 67 -8.59 4.99 -0.95
CA ILE A 67 -9.51 4.88 -2.09
C ILE A 67 -10.55 6.00 -2.06
N ASP A 68 -11.17 6.25 -0.91
CA ASP A 68 -12.17 7.29 -0.75
C ASP A 68 -11.57 8.68 -0.99
N HIS A 69 -10.35 8.92 -0.47
CA HIS A 69 -9.62 10.14 -0.73
C HIS A 69 -9.36 10.38 -2.23
N VAL A 70 -8.91 9.35 -2.97
CA VAL A 70 -8.70 9.44 -4.43
C VAL A 70 -10.01 9.71 -5.17
N LYS A 71 -11.11 9.10 -4.73
CA LYS A 71 -12.44 9.26 -5.34
C LYS A 71 -13.14 10.56 -4.91
N GLY A 72 -12.57 11.33 -3.99
CA GLY A 72 -13.16 12.55 -3.45
C GLY A 72 -14.44 12.29 -2.65
N ARG A 73 -14.47 11.20 -1.87
CA ARG A 73 -15.61 10.76 -1.06
C ARG A 73 -15.36 10.92 0.43
#